data_AF-A0A453RTV4-F1
#
_entry.id   AF-A0A453RTV4-F1
#
_cell.length_a   1.000
_cell.length_b   1.000
_cell.length_c   1.000
_cell.angle_alpha   90.00
_cell.angle_beta   90.00
_cell.angle_gamma   90.00
#
_symmetry.space_group_name_H-M   'P 1'
#
loop_
_entity.id
_entity.type
_entity.pdbx_description
1 polymer ?
#
loop_
_entity_poly.entity_id
_entity_poly.type
_entity_poly.pdbx_seq_one_letter_code
_entity_poly.pdbx_strand_id
1 'polypeptide(L)'
;VSTNLTSRKAQRVPTKAVSKEIERIDQLFYTYADGSSSMIDPEGIETLCSHLEVPHTDVRILMLAWKMGCEKQGYFTLDEWRTGMKALRADSISKLKKAFPELVQEVTRSSNFQDFYPYAFRYCLTGSHTCYSYDTVFL
;
A
#
# COMPACT_ATOMS: atom_id res chain seq x y z
N VAL A 1 46.39 18.89 22.88
CA VAL A 1 46.25 17.42 23.00
C VAL A 1 45.27 17.17 24.13
N SER A 2 44.03 16.70 23.99
CA SER A 2 43.15 16.33 22.88
C SER A 2 41.73 16.43 23.45
N THR A 3 40.75 16.99 22.73
CA THR A 3 39.34 16.85 23.09
C THR A 3 38.68 15.90 22.09
N ASN A 4 38.32 14.70 22.58
CA ASN A 4 37.59 13.70 21.80
C ASN A 4 36.10 14.09 21.75
N LEU A 5 35.62 14.43 20.55
CA LEU A 5 34.20 14.61 20.25
C LEU A 5 33.64 13.29 19.69
N THR A 6 33.06 12.47 20.56
CA THR A 6 32.29 11.30 20.13
C THR A 6 30.89 11.73 19.71
N SER A 7 30.62 11.56 18.41
CA SER A 7 29.34 11.79 17.74
C SER A 7 28.23 10.95 18.39
N ARG A 8 27.23 11.60 19.00
CA ARG A 8 25.98 10.96 19.41
C ARG A 8 24.96 11.10 18.28
N LYS A 9 24.60 9.97 17.69
CA LYS A 9 23.50 9.81 16.73
C LYS A 9 22.20 10.26 17.42
N ALA A 10 21.65 11.41 17.02
CA ALA A 10 20.40 11.93 17.56
C ALA A 10 19.22 11.08 17.08
N GLN A 11 18.66 10.27 17.97
CA GLN A 11 17.42 9.54 17.73
C GLN A 11 16.27 10.54 17.81
N ARG A 12 15.66 10.89 16.67
CA ARG A 12 14.52 11.81 16.60
C ARG A 12 13.30 11.17 17.27
N VAL A 13 12.88 11.74 18.39
CA VAL A 13 11.58 11.44 19.02
C VAL A 13 10.46 11.86 18.05
N PRO A 14 9.44 11.02 17.78
CA PRO A 14 8.32 11.41 16.93
C PRO A 14 7.59 12.61 17.53
N THR A 15 7.27 13.61 16.70
CA THR A 15 6.48 14.77 17.13
C THR A 15 5.00 14.39 17.25
N LYS A 16 4.22 15.10 18.08
CA LYS A 16 2.76 14.90 18.24
C LYS A 16 1.97 14.95 16.92
N ALA A 17 2.51 15.60 15.88
CA ALA A 17 1.88 15.67 14.57
C ALA A 17 2.02 14.35 13.80
N VAL A 18 3.19 13.70 13.88
CA VAL A 18 3.47 12.40 13.23
C VAL A 18 2.62 11.30 13.85
N SER A 19 2.42 11.31 15.17
CA SER A 19 1.55 10.33 15.84
C SER A 19 0.09 10.45 15.37
N LYS A 20 -0.44 11.68 15.26
CA LYS A 20 -1.80 11.92 14.75
C LYS A 20 -1.97 11.53 13.29
N GLU A 21 -0.94 11.69 12.46
CA GLU A 21 -0.98 11.24 11.07
C GLU A 21 -1.06 9.72 10.97
N ILE A 22 -0.24 9.00 11.76
CA ILE A 22 -0.27 7.53 11.80
C ILE A 22 -1.64 7.03 12.27
N GLU A 23 -2.21 7.64 13.31
CA GLU A 23 -3.56 7.32 13.78
C GLU A 23 -4.62 7.47 12.67
N ARG A 24 -4.54 8.53 11.86
CA ARG A 24 -5.47 8.71 10.72
C ARG A 24 -5.29 7.65 9.64
N ILE A 25 -4.04 7.28 9.34
CA ILE A 25 -3.72 6.22 8.37
C ILE A 25 -4.30 4.88 8.84
N ASP A 26 -4.15 4.58 10.13
CA ASP A 26 -4.66 3.34 10.74
C ASP A 26 -6.19 3.34 10.76
N GLN A 27 -6.82 4.45 11.16
CA GLN A 27 -8.28 4.54 11.13
C GLN A 27 -8.83 4.31 9.73
N LEU A 28 -8.18 4.87 8.71
CA LEU A 28 -8.58 4.65 7.33
C LEU A 28 -8.42 3.18 6.91
N PHE A 29 -7.35 2.50 7.35
CA PHE A 29 -7.19 1.07 7.11
C PHE A 29 -8.37 0.27 7.66
N TYR A 30 -8.76 0.53 8.91
CA TYR A 30 -9.86 -0.17 9.56
C TYR A 30 -11.24 0.15 8.98
N THR A 31 -11.38 1.16 8.10
CA THR A 31 -12.62 1.34 7.33
C THR A 31 -12.81 0.31 6.22
N TYR A 32 -11.73 -0.35 5.79
CA TYR A 32 -11.73 -1.33 4.70
C TYR A 32 -11.32 -2.73 5.16
N ALA A 33 -10.68 -2.84 6.32
CA ALA A 33 -10.22 -4.12 6.82
C ALA A 33 -11.39 -4.99 7.30
N ASP A 34 -11.32 -6.28 7.01
CA ASP A 34 -12.24 -7.24 7.59
C ASP A 34 -11.93 -7.47 9.08
N GLY A 35 -12.99 -7.49 9.88
CA GLY A 35 -12.90 -7.59 11.34
C GLY A 35 -12.33 -8.92 11.83
N SER A 36 -12.36 -9.98 11.00
CA SER A 36 -11.84 -11.30 11.37
C SER A 36 -10.38 -11.50 10.95
N SER A 37 -10.01 -11.04 9.76
CA SER A 37 -8.66 -11.23 9.20
C SER A 37 -7.67 -10.12 9.54
N SER A 38 -8.17 -8.96 10.02
CA SER A 38 -7.36 -7.75 10.25
C SER A 38 -6.55 -7.31 9.02
N MET A 39 -7.03 -7.67 7.83
CA MET A 39 -6.48 -7.29 6.53
C MET A 39 -7.59 -6.66 5.70
N ILE A 40 -7.21 -5.79 4.78
CA ILE A 40 -8.11 -5.41 3.69
C ILE A 40 -8.12 -6.59 2.72
N ASP A 41 -9.25 -7.24 2.58
CA ASP A 41 -9.48 -8.39 1.69
C ASP A 41 -10.03 -7.92 0.32
N PRO A 42 -10.37 -8.83 -0.62
CA PRO A 42 -10.88 -8.43 -1.92
C PRO A 42 -12.12 -7.52 -1.82
N GLU A 43 -13.06 -7.80 -0.92
CA GLU A 43 -14.25 -6.97 -0.69
C GLU A 43 -13.88 -5.56 -0.19
N GLY A 44 -12.92 -5.47 0.74
CA GLY A 44 -12.35 -4.22 1.21
C GLY A 44 -11.67 -3.42 0.10
N ILE A 45 -10.93 -4.09 -0.80
CA ILE A 45 -10.29 -3.47 -1.96
C ILE A 45 -11.32 -2.96 -2.96
N GLU A 46 -12.40 -3.70 -3.23
CA GLU A 46 -13.49 -3.24 -4.08
C GLU A 46 -14.14 -1.97 -3.52
N THR A 47 -14.39 -1.94 -2.21
CA THR A 47 -14.94 -0.77 -1.51
C THR A 47 -13.97 0.42 -1.59
N LEU A 48 -12.68 0.18 -1.40
CA LEU A 48 -11.63 1.19 -1.57
C LEU A 48 -11.62 1.74 -3.00
N CYS A 49 -11.67 0.88 -4.02
CA CYS A 49 -11.69 1.27 -5.44
C CYS A 49 -12.93 2.12 -5.77
N SER A 50 -14.10 1.74 -5.25
CA SER A 50 -15.34 2.52 -5.36
C SER A 50 -15.17 3.93 -4.80
N HIS A 51 -14.65 4.06 -3.59
CA HIS A 51 -14.39 5.38 -2.99
C HIS A 51 -13.32 6.17 -3.74
N LEU A 52 -12.34 5.48 -4.33
CA LEU A 52 -11.31 6.06 -5.19
C LEU A 52 -11.82 6.44 -6.59
N GLU A 53 -13.06 6.07 -6.94
CA GLU A 53 -13.64 6.26 -8.28
C GLU A 53 -12.73 5.68 -9.38
N VAL A 54 -12.13 4.51 -9.10
CA VAL A 54 -11.31 3.76 -10.04
C VAL A 54 -11.85 2.33 -10.16
N PRO A 55 -11.81 1.72 -11.35
CA PRO A 55 -12.12 0.31 -11.49
C PRO A 55 -11.15 -0.55 -10.65
N HIS A 56 -11.64 -1.64 -10.06
CA HIS A 56 -10.77 -2.60 -9.35
C HIS A 56 -9.76 -3.29 -10.28
N THR A 57 -10.00 -3.28 -11.58
CA THR A 57 -9.09 -3.76 -12.64
C THR A 57 -8.07 -2.72 -13.11
N ASP A 58 -8.12 -1.50 -12.56
CA ASP A 58 -7.26 -0.41 -12.98
C ASP A 58 -5.81 -0.64 -12.56
N VAL A 59 -4.87 -0.43 -13.48
CA VAL A 59 -3.42 -0.58 -13.24
C VAL A 59 -2.92 0.28 -12.08
N ARG A 60 -3.60 1.39 -11.75
CA ARG A 60 -3.25 2.25 -10.61
C ARG A 60 -3.37 1.51 -9.28
N ILE A 61 -4.25 0.52 -9.16
CA ILE A 61 -4.34 -0.33 -7.96
C ILE A 61 -3.12 -1.24 -7.85
N LEU A 62 -2.64 -1.77 -8.98
CA LEU A 62 -1.40 -2.54 -9.03
C LEU A 62 -0.17 -1.68 -8.70
N MET A 63 -0.13 -0.44 -9.19
CA MET A 63 0.90 0.53 -8.83
C MET A 63 0.87 0.90 -7.34
N LEU A 64 -0.32 0.97 -6.75
CA LEU A 64 -0.49 1.20 -5.32
C LEU A 64 0.05 0.03 -4.51
N ALA A 65 -0.27 -1.20 -4.90
CA ALA A 65 0.26 -2.41 -4.27
C ALA A 65 1.80 -2.45 -4.33
N TRP A 66 2.38 -2.10 -5.48
CA TRP A 66 3.84 -1.95 -5.61
C TRP A 66 4.41 -0.91 -4.64
N LYS A 67 3.76 0.25 -4.54
CA LYS A 67 4.19 1.33 -3.64
C LYS A 67 4.11 0.94 -2.16
N MET A 68 3.14 0.09 -1.81
CA MET A 68 2.96 -0.48 -0.46
C MET A 68 3.91 -1.66 -0.19
N GLY A 69 4.48 -2.26 -1.24
CA GLY A 69 5.29 -3.47 -1.15
C GLY A 69 4.46 -4.72 -0.90
N CYS A 70 3.23 -4.77 -1.41
CA CYS A 70 2.30 -5.85 -1.09
C CYS A 70 2.79 -7.21 -1.58
N GLU A 71 2.71 -8.21 -0.71
CA GLU A 71 3.16 -9.57 -1.02
C GLU A 71 2.06 -10.43 -1.65
N LYS A 72 0.79 -10.22 -1.27
CA LYS A 72 -0.35 -11.04 -1.71
C LYS A 72 -1.36 -10.22 -2.51
N GLN A 73 -1.75 -10.71 -3.68
CA GLN A 73 -2.77 -10.10 -4.50
C GLN A 73 -4.14 -10.16 -3.84
N GLY A 74 -4.84 -9.03 -3.85
CA GLY A 74 -6.18 -8.92 -3.29
C GLY A 74 -6.19 -8.77 -1.77
N TYR A 75 -5.03 -8.59 -1.13
CA TYR A 75 -4.95 -8.37 0.31
C TYR A 75 -3.95 -7.27 0.65
N PHE A 76 -4.30 -6.40 1.60
CA PHE A 76 -3.37 -5.45 2.20
C PHE A 76 -3.31 -5.64 3.71
N THR A 77 -2.09 -5.82 4.22
CA THR A 77 -1.80 -5.77 5.67
C THR A 77 -1.70 -4.34 6.16
N LEU A 78 -1.83 -4.14 7.48
CA LEU A 78 -1.70 -2.82 8.08
C LEU A 78 -0.31 -2.20 7.86
N ASP A 79 0.75 -3.01 7.83
CA ASP A 79 2.12 -2.52 7.66
C ASP A 79 2.42 -2.11 6.23
N GLU A 80 1.96 -2.88 5.23
CA GLU A 80 2.00 -2.52 3.82
C GLU A 80 1.22 -1.22 3.58
N TRP A 81 0.00 -1.14 4.13
CA TRP A 81 -0.84 0.05 4.05
C TRP A 81 -0.14 1.28 4.62
N ARG A 82 0.37 1.20 5.86
CA ARG A 82 1.11 2.30 6.49
C ARG A 82 2.32 2.72 5.66
N THR A 83 3.04 1.76 5.08
CA THR A 83 4.20 2.02 4.24
C THR A 83 3.83 2.85 3.01
N GLY A 84 2.83 2.41 2.24
CA GLY A 84 2.39 3.13 1.05
C GLY A 84 1.76 4.47 1.38
N MET A 85 0.90 4.55 2.40
CA MET A 85 0.20 5.77 2.78
C MET A 85 1.16 6.85 3.27
N LYS A 86 2.21 6.48 4.02
CA LYS A 86 3.29 7.41 4.39
C LYS A 86 4.11 7.84 3.18
N ALA A 87 4.46 6.91 2.30
CA ALA A 87 5.26 7.22 1.11
C ALA A 87 4.52 8.16 0.14
N LEU A 88 3.19 8.02 0.04
CA LEU A 88 2.30 8.88 -0.75
C LEU A 88 1.84 10.14 0.00
N ARG A 89 2.18 10.29 1.29
CA ARG A 89 1.72 11.37 2.17
C ARG A 89 0.19 11.51 2.17
N ALA A 90 -0.49 10.37 2.16
CA ALA A 90 -1.94 10.27 2.08
C ALA A 90 -2.49 9.64 3.36
N ASP A 91 -3.23 10.42 4.15
CA ASP A 91 -3.92 9.96 5.37
C ASP A 91 -5.46 9.99 5.22
N SER A 92 -5.95 10.14 4.00
CA SER A 92 -7.37 10.20 3.64
C SER A 92 -7.57 9.80 2.17
N ILE A 93 -8.78 9.35 1.81
CA ILE A 93 -9.12 9.00 0.42
C ILE A 93 -8.91 10.17 -0.54
N SER A 94 -9.25 11.40 -0.13
CA SER A 94 -9.04 12.57 -0.98
C SER A 94 -7.56 12.80 -1.31
N LYS A 95 -6.66 12.60 -0.34
CA LYS A 95 -5.21 12.70 -0.59
C LYS A 95 -4.70 11.54 -1.42
N LEU A 96 -5.18 10.32 -1.18
CA LEU A 96 -4.80 9.15 -1.97
C LEU A 96 -5.19 9.31 -3.45
N LYS A 97 -6.43 9.76 -3.73
CA LYS A 97 -6.87 10.12 -5.10
C LYS A 97 -5.92 11.10 -5.78
N LYS A 98 -5.53 12.15 -5.05
CA LYS A 98 -4.61 13.19 -5.57
C LYS A 98 -3.19 12.68 -5.78
N ALA A 99 -2.78 11.62 -5.08
CA ALA A 99 -1.45 11.03 -5.22
C ALA A 99 -1.33 10.10 -6.45
N PHE A 100 -2.44 9.59 -7.01
CA PHE A 100 -2.38 8.69 -8.16
C PHE A 100 -1.70 9.25 -9.41
N PRO A 101 -1.96 10.49 -9.85
CA PRO A 101 -1.21 11.08 -10.96
C PRO A 101 0.31 11.10 -10.72
N GLU A 102 0.73 11.42 -9.50
CA GLU A 102 2.15 11.43 -9.12
C GLU A 102 2.74 10.01 -9.08
N LEU A 103 1.97 9.03 -8.59
CA LEU A 103 2.36 7.63 -8.57
C LEU A 103 2.54 7.06 -9.99
N VAL A 104 1.64 7.39 -10.92
CA VAL A 104 1.77 6.99 -12.34
C VAL A 104 3.04 7.59 -12.94
N GLN A 105 3.30 8.88 -12.69
CA GLN A 105 4.54 9.52 -13.14
C GLN A 105 5.79 8.88 -12.50
N GLU A 106 5.70 8.45 -11.25
CA GLU A 106 6.80 7.78 -10.55
C GLU A 106 7.10 6.40 -11.19
N VAL A 107 6.08 5.58 -11.43
CA VAL A 107 6.23 4.22 -11.97
C VAL A 107 6.70 4.24 -13.43
N THR A 108 6.26 5.23 -14.21
CA THR A 108 6.65 5.36 -15.63
C THR A 108 8.10 5.80 -15.83
N ARG A 109 8.82 6.24 -14.78
CA ARG A 109 10.26 6.49 -14.88
C ARG A 109 11.00 5.20 -15.17
N SER A 110 11.97 5.25 -16.08
CA SER A 110 12.69 4.06 -16.57
C SER A 110 13.25 3.16 -15.46
N SER A 111 13.78 3.73 -14.37
CA SER A 111 14.33 2.93 -13.26
C SER A 111 13.25 2.20 -12.47
N ASN A 112 12.12 2.87 -12.21
CA ASN A 112 11.03 2.32 -11.42
C ASN A 112 10.22 1.33 -12.23
N PHE A 113 10.05 1.56 -13.54
CA PHE A 113 9.36 0.62 -14.40
C PHE A 113 10.06 -0.74 -14.46
N GLN A 114 11.40 -0.76 -14.46
CA GLN A 114 12.20 -1.99 -14.42
C GLN A 114 12.03 -2.79 -13.12
N ASP A 115 11.64 -2.12 -12.03
CA ASP A 115 11.32 -2.77 -10.74
C ASP A 115 9.84 -3.16 -10.65
N PHE A 116 8.95 -2.26 -11.09
CA PHE A 116 7.51 -2.45 -11.11
C PHE A 116 7.08 -3.61 -12.01
N TYR A 117 7.65 -3.73 -13.21
CA TYR A 117 7.27 -4.76 -14.17
C TYR A 117 7.44 -6.21 -13.64
N PRO A 118 8.61 -6.62 -13.12
CA PRO A 118 8.76 -7.95 -12.53
C PRO A 118 7.96 -8.10 -11.22
N TYR A 119 7.77 -7.02 -10.45
CA TYR A 119 6.88 -7.04 -9.30
C TYR A 119 5.44 -7.38 -9.72
N ALA A 120 4.89 -6.68 -10.71
CA ALA A 120 3.54 -6.84 -11.20
C ALA A 120 3.26 -8.29 -11.61
N PHE A 121 4.19 -8.90 -12.35
CA PHE A 121 4.08 -10.30 -12.74
C PHE A 121 4.04 -11.23 -11.52
N ARG A 122 4.98 -11.10 -10.57
CA ARG A 122 5.00 -11.93 -9.35
C ARG A 122 3.75 -11.73 -8.52
N TYR A 123 3.31 -10.49 -8.37
CA TYR A 123 2.13 -10.13 -7.59
C TYR A 123 0.89 -10.83 -8.17
N CYS A 124 0.67 -10.78 -9.47
CA CYS A 124 -0.45 -11.47 -10.13
C CYS A 124 -0.43 -13.00 -9.97
N LEU A 125 0.73 -13.62 -9.78
CA LEU A 125 0.82 -15.06 -9.52
C LEU A 125 0.34 -15.43 -8.11
N THR A 126 0.40 -14.51 -7.14
CA THR A 126 0.00 -14.81 -5.76
C THR A 126 -1.52 -14.96 -5.58
N GLY A 127 -2.33 -14.29 -6.42
CA GLY A 127 -3.79 -14.46 -6.44
C GLY A 127 -4.25 -15.71 -7.20
N SER A 128 -3.37 -16.30 -8.01
CA SER A 128 -3.70 -17.47 -8.85
C SER A 128 -3.73 -18.78 -8.05
N HIS A 129 -3.16 -18.84 -6.85
CA HIS A 129 -3.24 -20.06 -6.02
C HIS A 129 -4.59 -20.22 -5.31
N THR A 130 -5.43 -19.16 -5.27
CA THR A 130 -6.78 -19.23 -4.71
C THR A 130 -7.89 -19.37 -5.76
N CYS A 131 -7.62 -19.11 -7.05
CA CYS A 131 -8.62 -19.32 -8.11
C CYS A 131 -8.89 -20.80 -8.41
N TYR A 132 -8.03 -21.73 -7.95
CA TYR A 132 -8.32 -23.17 -7.99
C TYR A 132 -9.37 -23.62 -6.96
N SER A 133 -9.78 -22.75 -6.03
CA SER A 133 -10.69 -23.13 -4.94
C SER A 133 -12.15 -22.71 -5.14
N TYR A 134 -12.49 -21.97 -6.21
CA TYR A 134 -13.88 -21.63 -6.54
C TYR A 134 -14.36 -22.02 -7.95
N ASP A 135 -13.51 -22.69 -8.75
CA ASP A 135 -13.91 -23.34 -10.02
C ASP A 135 -13.84 -24.89 -9.94
N THR A 136 -14.02 -25.48 -8.76
CA THR A 136 -14.31 -26.93 -8.61
C THR A 136 -15.81 -27.18 -8.39
N VAL A 137 -16.66 -26.44 -9.09
CA VAL A 137 -18.08 -26.79 -9.25
C VAL A 137 -18.43 -26.53 -10.72
N PHE A 138 -18.04 -27.46 -11.60
CA PHE A 138 -18.68 -27.86 -12.86
C PHE A 138 -17.67 -28.63 -13.73
N LEU A 139 -17.37 -29.87 -13.31
CA LEU A 139 -17.17 -31.02 -14.20
C LEU A 139 -18.00 -32.18 -13.65
#